data_AF-A0A942SGG0-F1
#
_entry.id   AF-A0A942SGG0-F1
#
_cell.length_a   1.000
_cell.length_b   1.000
_cell.length_c   1.000
_cell.angle_alpha   90.00
_cell.angle_beta   90.00
_cell.angle_gamma   90.00
#
_symmetry.space_group_name_H-M   'P 1'
#
loop_
_entity.id
_entity.type
_entity.pdbx_description
1 polymer ?
#
loop_
_entity_poly.entity_id
_entity_poly.type
_entity_poly.pdbx_seq_one_letter_code
_entity_poly.pdbx_strand_id
1 'polypeptide(L)'
;MGGINRKKCRNCHALFKPNPRNKKRHKYCSKPECRKASKTESQQKWLQKSKNRDYFRDSSNVLRVQEWRKAHPGYWRQKPKDGQDALQDLLIPQQHENTENKFNFATGALQDFVNQQPAVLIGLIAQITGCALQDDIALAARRMQRLGNDILNPITKGGRHGKTPHLPGTGPKNPPTIQLGGPSLGP
;
A
#
# COMPACT_ATOMS: atom_id res chain seq x y z
N MET A 1 21.87 5.32 16.86
CA MET A 1 21.13 4.11 17.31
C MET A 1 19.86 4.54 18.04
N GLY A 2 18.68 4.34 17.46
CA GLY A 2 17.42 4.67 18.12
C GLY A 2 17.01 3.59 19.11
N GLY A 3 17.11 3.86 20.42
CA GLY A 3 16.72 2.91 21.48
C GLY A 3 15.27 2.41 21.32
N ILE A 4 15.06 1.11 21.55
CA ILE A 4 13.71 0.54 21.51
C ILE A 4 12.94 1.03 22.73
N ASN A 5 12.14 2.09 22.57
CA ASN A 5 11.27 2.61 23.63
C ASN A 5 10.29 1.53 24.11
N ARG A 6 10.53 1.01 25.32
CA ARG A 6 9.64 0.06 25.99
C ARG A 6 8.43 0.80 26.58
N LYS A 7 7.26 0.15 26.60
CA LYS A 7 6.04 0.68 27.22
C LYS A 7 5.53 -0.25 28.31
N LYS A 8 4.82 0.31 29.28
CA LYS A 8 4.11 -0.44 30.33
C LYS A 8 2.80 -1.00 29.77
N CYS A 9 2.58 -2.30 29.93
CA CYS A 9 1.32 -2.94 29.55
C CYS A 9 0.18 -2.46 30.47
N ARG A 10 -0.99 -2.17 29.89
CA ARG A 10 -2.18 -1.77 30.67
C ARG A 10 -2.80 -2.89 31.53
N ASN A 11 -2.58 -4.16 31.18
CA ASN A 11 -3.13 -5.30 31.92
C ASN A 11 -2.15 -5.83 32.96
N CYS A 12 -1.01 -6.40 32.54
CA CYS A 12 -0.06 -7.04 33.45
C CYS A 12 1.06 -6.12 33.96
N HIS A 13 1.04 -4.84 33.57
CA HIS A 13 2.03 -3.83 33.98
C HIS A 13 3.51 -4.11 33.64
N ALA A 14 3.82 -5.21 32.97
CA ALA A 14 5.16 -5.51 32.49
C ALA A 14 5.59 -4.55 31.37
N LEU A 15 6.90 -4.26 31.32
CA LEU A 15 7.51 -3.52 30.22
C LEU A 15 7.61 -4.42 28.98
N PHE A 16 7.18 -3.91 27.83
CA PHE A 16 7.25 -4.62 26.55
C PHE A 16 7.73 -3.71 25.42
N LYS A 17 8.27 -4.31 24.36
CA LYS A 17 8.66 -3.60 23.13
C LYS A 17 7.42 -3.44 22.22
N PRO A 18 6.93 -2.21 21.97
CA PRO A 18 5.78 -2.02 21.09
C PRO A 18 6.15 -2.26 19.63
N ASN A 19 5.29 -2.99 18.89
CA ASN A 19 5.34 -3.10 17.44
C ASN A 19 5.56 -1.72 16.76
N PRO A 20 6.62 -1.56 15.94
CA PRO A 20 6.95 -0.31 15.28
C PRO A 20 5.83 0.30 14.43
N ARG A 21 5.04 -0.54 13.75
CA ARG A 21 3.93 -0.10 12.88
C ARG A 21 2.77 0.51 13.67
N ASN A 22 2.66 0.16 14.96
CA ASN A 22 1.54 0.56 15.81
C ASN A 22 2.01 1.13 17.16
N LYS A 23 3.19 1.77 17.21
CA LYS A 23 3.77 2.26 18.48
C LYS A 23 2.77 3.10 19.28
N LYS A 24 1.99 3.97 18.62
CA LYS A 24 1.04 4.87 19.27
C LYS A 24 -0.15 4.12 19.90
N ARG A 25 -0.71 3.09 19.25
CA ARG A 25 -1.93 2.39 19.76
C ARG A 25 -1.63 1.08 20.50
N HIS A 26 -0.41 0.53 20.40
CA HIS A 26 -0.02 -0.71 21.08
C HIS A 26 0.14 -0.48 22.60
N LYS A 27 -0.91 -0.82 23.35
CA LYS A 27 -1.06 -0.57 24.79
C LYS A 27 -0.92 -1.83 25.67
N TYR A 28 -1.01 -3.01 25.06
CA TYR A 28 -0.98 -4.30 25.73
C TYR A 28 0.18 -5.13 25.20
N CYS A 29 0.80 -5.96 26.03
CA CYS A 29 1.82 -6.89 25.54
C CYS A 29 1.18 -8.12 24.86
N SER A 30 2.00 -8.95 24.20
CA SER A 30 1.54 -10.12 23.43
C SER A 30 1.06 -11.31 24.26
N LYS A 31 1.17 -11.26 25.60
CA LYS A 31 0.69 -12.33 26.49
C LYS A 31 -0.81 -12.61 26.24
N PRO A 32 -1.26 -13.87 26.25
CA PRO A 32 -2.64 -14.24 25.90
C PRO A 32 -3.67 -13.50 26.76
N GLU A 33 -3.46 -13.45 28.08
CA GLU A 33 -4.33 -12.71 29.00
C GLU A 33 -4.43 -11.22 28.66
N CYS A 34 -3.31 -10.58 28.31
CA CYS A 34 -3.29 -9.17 27.94
C CYS A 34 -3.97 -8.91 26.59
N ARG A 35 -3.89 -9.86 25.64
CA ARG A 35 -4.63 -9.79 24.38
C ARG A 35 -6.13 -9.93 24.61
N LYS A 36 -6.55 -10.83 25.49
CA LYS A 36 -7.96 -10.98 25.90
C LYS A 36 -8.47 -9.70 26.54
N ALA A 37 -7.75 -9.15 27.52
CA ALA A 37 -8.07 -7.87 28.15
C ALA A 37 -8.20 -6.73 27.14
N SER A 38 -7.26 -6.62 26.18
CA SER A 38 -7.32 -5.63 25.11
C SER A 38 -8.56 -5.76 24.24
N LYS A 39 -8.95 -6.99 23.89
CA LYS A 39 -10.16 -7.26 23.09
C LYS A 39 -11.40 -6.87 23.87
N THR A 40 -11.50 -7.25 25.15
CA THR A 40 -12.62 -6.90 26.02
C THR A 40 -12.76 -5.38 26.16
N GLU A 41 -11.68 -4.65 26.44
CA GLU A 41 -11.72 -3.18 26.55
C GLU A 41 -12.19 -2.53 25.23
N SER A 42 -11.67 -3.01 24.09
CA SER A 42 -12.07 -2.50 22.78
C SER A 42 -13.54 -2.81 22.48
N GLN A 43 -14.01 -4.00 22.84
CA GLN A 43 -15.39 -4.43 22.66
C GLN A 43 -16.34 -3.57 23.51
N GLN A 44 -16.01 -3.36 24.78
CA GLN A 44 -16.81 -2.51 25.68
C GLN A 44 -16.92 -1.09 25.14
N LYS A 45 -15.81 -0.48 24.72
CA LYS A 45 -15.84 0.87 24.11
C LYS A 45 -16.67 0.92 22.84
N TRP A 46 -16.66 -0.16 22.06
CA TRP A 46 -17.45 -0.24 20.85
C TRP A 46 -18.95 -0.36 21.16
N LEU A 47 -19.33 -1.17 22.17
CA LEU A 47 -20.71 -1.34 22.65
C LEU A 47 -21.26 -0.12 23.40
N GLN A 48 -20.41 0.68 24.03
CA GLN A 48 -20.81 1.93 24.69
C GLN A 48 -21.35 2.98 23.71
N LYS A 49 -21.06 2.86 22.41
CA LYS A 49 -21.65 3.73 21.39
C LYS A 49 -23.12 3.38 21.24
N SER A 50 -24.01 4.38 21.33
CA SER A 50 -25.46 4.19 21.22
C SER A 50 -25.88 3.35 20.01
N LYS A 51 -25.29 3.62 18.83
CA LYS A 51 -25.55 2.87 17.58
C LYS A 51 -25.21 1.38 17.62
N ASN A 52 -24.32 0.96 18.54
CA ASN A 52 -23.78 -0.39 18.59
C ASN A 52 -24.27 -1.20 19.80
N ARG A 53 -24.99 -0.55 20.73
CA ARG A 53 -25.39 -1.11 22.02
C ARG A 53 -26.12 -2.44 21.87
N ASP A 54 -27.02 -2.50 20.90
CA ASP A 54 -27.89 -3.65 20.66
C ASP A 54 -27.44 -4.53 19.49
N TYR A 55 -26.24 -4.29 18.94
CA TYR A 55 -25.75 -5.01 17.76
C TYR A 55 -25.78 -6.53 17.90
N PHE A 56 -25.42 -7.07 19.07
CA PHE A 56 -25.44 -8.53 19.31
C PHE A 56 -26.77 -9.03 19.89
N ARG A 57 -27.71 -8.14 20.20
CA ARG A 57 -29.03 -8.48 20.75
C ARG A 57 -30.11 -8.57 19.69
N ASP A 58 -29.86 -7.96 18.53
CA ASP A 58 -30.80 -7.91 17.44
C ASP A 58 -30.92 -9.26 16.70
N SER A 59 -32.16 -9.74 16.55
CA SER A 59 -32.49 -10.94 15.78
C SER A 59 -32.26 -10.77 14.29
N SER A 60 -32.20 -9.53 13.78
CA SER A 60 -31.90 -9.22 12.38
C SER A 60 -30.56 -9.82 11.91
N ASN A 61 -29.56 -9.86 12.79
CA ASN A 61 -28.26 -10.44 12.49
C ASN A 61 -28.33 -11.96 12.31
N VAL A 62 -29.17 -12.63 13.10
CA VAL A 62 -29.41 -14.07 12.98
C VAL A 62 -30.16 -14.36 11.69
N LEU A 63 -31.24 -13.63 11.41
CA LEU A 63 -32.04 -13.76 10.18
C LEU A 63 -31.19 -13.54 8.94
N ARG A 64 -30.39 -12.47 8.90
CA ARG A 64 -29.47 -12.17 7.79
C ARG A 64 -28.48 -13.32 7.55
N VAL A 65 -27.93 -13.92 8.60
CA VAL A 65 -27.02 -15.07 8.46
C VAL A 65 -27.77 -16.31 7.95
N GLN A 66 -29.00 -16.54 8.42
CA GLN A 66 -29.83 -17.65 7.94
C GLN A 66 -30.20 -17.49 6.46
N GLU A 67 -30.64 -16.32 6.03
CA GLU A 67 -30.94 -15.99 4.63
C GLU A 67 -29.69 -16.15 3.76
N TRP A 68 -28.56 -15.62 4.21
CA TRP A 68 -27.30 -15.77 3.50
C TRP A 68 -26.92 -17.24 3.32
N ARG A 69 -27.09 -18.07 4.35
CA ARG A 69 -26.84 -19.52 4.27
C ARG A 69 -27.80 -20.24 3.34
N LYS A 70 -29.08 -19.83 3.29
CA LYS A 70 -30.06 -20.37 2.33
C LYS A 70 -29.68 -20.03 0.89
N ALA A 71 -29.21 -18.81 0.64
CA ALA A 71 -28.76 -18.36 -0.68
C ALA A 71 -27.40 -18.94 -1.11
N HIS A 72 -26.55 -19.37 -0.16
CA HIS A 72 -25.22 -19.91 -0.43
C HIS A 72 -25.06 -21.33 0.15
N PRO A 73 -25.88 -22.30 -0.33
CA PRO A 73 -25.78 -23.68 0.14
C PRO A 73 -24.40 -24.25 -0.22
N GLY A 74 -23.73 -24.87 0.75
CA GLY A 74 -22.43 -25.50 0.54
C GLY A 74 -21.21 -24.61 0.81
N TYR A 75 -21.36 -23.30 1.01
CA TYR A 75 -20.21 -22.42 1.31
C TYR A 75 -19.40 -22.86 2.54
N TRP A 76 -20.07 -23.32 3.60
CA TRP A 76 -19.41 -23.78 4.82
C TRP A 76 -18.95 -25.24 4.75
N ARG A 77 -19.32 -25.97 3.69
CA ARG A 77 -18.85 -27.34 3.50
C ARG A 77 -17.43 -27.22 2.98
N GLN A 78 -16.47 -27.68 3.77
CA GLN A 78 -15.10 -27.83 3.28
C GLN A 78 -15.16 -28.74 2.07
N LYS A 79 -14.62 -28.29 0.93
CA LYS A 79 -14.38 -29.19 -0.21
C LYS A 79 -13.59 -30.40 0.31
N PRO A 80 -13.89 -31.63 -0.18
CA PRO A 80 -12.99 -32.76 0.03
C PRO A 80 -11.57 -32.32 -0.31
N LYS A 81 -10.60 -32.69 0.52
CA LYS A 81 -9.18 -32.49 0.21
C LYS A 81 -8.77 -33.49 -0.86
N ASP A 82 -9.38 -33.43 -2.03
CA ASP A 82 -8.77 -34.00 -3.21
C ASP A 82 -7.50 -33.16 -3.44
N GLY A 83 -6.36 -33.83 -3.38
CA GLY A 83 -5.05 -33.26 -3.01
C GLY A 83 -4.43 -32.26 -3.98
N GLN A 84 -5.20 -31.43 -4.69
CA GLN A 84 -4.71 -30.45 -5.66
C GLN A 84 -5.56 -29.17 -5.72
N ASP A 85 -5.97 -28.59 -4.58
CA ASP A 85 -6.64 -27.27 -4.59
C ASP A 85 -6.11 -26.33 -3.50
N ALA A 86 -4.79 -26.40 -3.26
CA ALA A 86 -4.06 -25.22 -2.83
C ALA A 86 -3.25 -24.76 -4.05
N LEU A 87 -3.74 -23.73 -4.74
CA LEU A 87 -2.95 -22.84 -5.59
C LEU A 87 -2.00 -22.01 -4.70
N GLN A 88 -1.30 -22.69 -3.79
CA GLN A 88 -0.01 -22.26 -3.34
C GLN A 88 0.91 -22.82 -4.40
N ASP A 89 1.36 -21.96 -5.31
CA ASP A 89 2.54 -22.26 -6.09
C ASP A 89 3.59 -22.73 -5.09
N LEU A 90 3.80 -24.04 -5.07
CA LEU A 90 4.97 -24.62 -4.45
C LEU A 90 6.10 -23.86 -5.13
N LEU A 91 6.83 -23.04 -4.36
CA LEU A 91 8.16 -22.62 -4.76
C LEU A 91 8.97 -23.91 -4.86
N ILE A 92 8.83 -24.59 -6.00
CA ILE A 92 9.78 -25.59 -6.45
C ILE A 92 11.08 -24.78 -6.59
N PRO A 93 12.11 -25.05 -5.77
CA PRO A 93 13.41 -24.46 -6.01
C PRO A 93 13.82 -24.99 -7.39
N GLN A 94 13.75 -24.16 -8.43
CA GLN A 94 14.32 -24.53 -9.71
C GLN A 94 15.81 -24.71 -9.48
N GLN A 95 16.23 -25.97 -9.52
CA GLN A 95 17.64 -26.30 -9.68
C GLN A 95 18.08 -25.63 -10.97
N HIS A 96 19.05 -24.73 -10.83
CA HIS A 96 19.67 -24.04 -11.93
C HIS A 96 20.51 -25.04 -12.72
N GLU A 97 19.89 -25.72 -13.67
CA GLU A 97 20.64 -26.38 -14.75
C GLU A 97 20.94 -25.33 -15.81
N ASN A 98 22.20 -24.91 -15.82
CA ASN A 98 22.84 -24.30 -16.96
C ASN A 98 22.67 -25.23 -18.16
N THR A 99 21.79 -24.90 -19.12
CA THR A 99 21.98 -25.38 -20.48
C THR A 99 21.69 -24.27 -21.46
N GLU A 100 22.68 -24.06 -22.31
CA GLU A 100 22.84 -22.99 -23.25
C GLU A 100 21.84 -23.05 -24.41
N ASN A 101 21.71 -21.89 -25.06
CA ASN A 101 21.42 -21.69 -26.49
C ASN A 101 19.96 -21.55 -27.00
N LYS A 102 19.71 -20.29 -27.40
CA LYS A 102 19.35 -19.82 -28.75
C LYS A 102 17.87 -19.71 -29.16
N PHE A 103 17.53 -18.45 -29.46
CA PHE A 103 16.53 -17.91 -30.40
C PHE A 103 15.04 -18.10 -30.06
N ASN A 104 14.40 -16.99 -29.65
CA ASN A 104 13.55 -16.20 -30.54
C ASN A 104 13.24 -14.82 -29.93
N PHE A 105 14.01 -13.83 -30.37
CA PHE A 105 13.73 -12.42 -30.15
C PHE A 105 12.54 -12.00 -31.01
N ALA A 106 11.47 -11.50 -30.38
CA ALA A 106 10.61 -10.49 -31.02
C ALA A 106 9.72 -9.69 -30.05
N THR A 107 9.49 -10.15 -28.80
CA THR A 107 8.53 -9.46 -27.91
C THR A 107 8.91 -9.36 -26.43
N GLY A 108 10.00 -10.00 -25.99
CA GLY A 108 10.44 -9.97 -24.58
C GLY A 108 11.43 -8.86 -24.21
N ALA A 109 12.06 -8.20 -25.20
CA ALA A 109 13.27 -7.41 -24.95
C ALA A 109 13.04 -6.13 -24.14
N LEU A 110 11.84 -5.55 -24.13
CA LEU A 110 11.59 -4.31 -23.38
C LEU A 110 11.05 -4.58 -21.97
N GLN A 111 10.16 -5.57 -21.82
CA GLN A 111 9.57 -5.89 -20.51
C GLN A 111 10.56 -6.61 -19.59
N ASP A 112 11.41 -7.49 -20.12
CA ASP A 112 12.41 -8.19 -19.30
C ASP A 112 13.54 -7.26 -18.84
N PHE A 113 13.88 -6.25 -19.65
CA PHE A 113 14.87 -5.23 -19.27
C PHE A 113 14.37 -4.33 -18.14
N VAL A 114 13.08 -3.99 -18.17
CA VAL A 114 12.38 -3.19 -17.14
C VAL A 114 12.24 -3.98 -15.83
N ASN A 115 12.05 -5.30 -15.92
CA ASN A 115 11.94 -6.17 -14.75
C ASN A 115 13.29 -6.54 -14.12
N GLN A 116 14.39 -6.57 -14.89
CA GLN A 116 15.71 -6.98 -14.39
C GLN A 116 16.64 -5.83 -13.97
N GLN A 117 16.43 -4.57 -14.39
CA GLN A 117 17.30 -3.46 -13.97
C GLN A 117 16.54 -2.22 -13.45
N PRO A 118 16.31 -2.12 -12.13
CA PRO A 118 15.64 -0.95 -11.54
C PRO A 118 16.43 0.36 -11.76
N ALA A 119 17.75 0.29 -11.97
CA ALA A 119 18.60 1.47 -12.13
C ALA A 119 18.31 2.26 -13.42
N VAL A 120 18.02 1.61 -14.53
CA VAL A 120 17.78 2.29 -15.82
C VAL A 120 16.45 3.04 -15.80
N LEU A 121 15.41 2.43 -15.21
CA LEU A 121 14.12 3.08 -15.01
C LEU A 121 14.22 4.27 -14.06
N ILE A 122 14.92 4.09 -12.94
CA ILE A 122 15.18 5.16 -11.96
C ILE A 122 15.94 6.31 -12.63
N GLY A 123 16.98 6.01 -13.41
CA GLY A 123 17.76 7.00 -14.16
C GLY A 123 16.94 7.74 -15.22
N LEU A 124 16.12 7.04 -15.99
CA LEU A 124 15.25 7.64 -16.99
C LEU A 124 14.20 8.57 -16.36
N ILE A 125 13.58 8.13 -15.26
CA ILE A 125 12.61 8.96 -14.53
C ILE A 125 13.31 10.18 -13.94
N ALA A 126 14.49 10.01 -13.35
CA ALA A 126 15.29 11.11 -12.82
C ALA A 126 15.67 12.11 -13.93
N GLN A 127 16.05 11.62 -15.12
CA GLN A 127 16.40 12.46 -16.27
C GLN A 127 15.19 13.27 -16.78
N ILE A 128 14.01 12.66 -16.89
CA ILE A 128 12.80 13.32 -17.39
C ILE A 128 12.23 14.31 -16.37
N THR A 129 12.37 14.01 -15.08
CA THR A 129 11.79 14.83 -14.00
C THR A 129 12.76 15.82 -13.36
N GLY A 130 14.07 15.65 -13.58
CA GLY A 130 15.11 16.39 -12.88
C GLY A 130 15.28 16.02 -11.40
N CYS A 131 14.62 14.95 -10.93
CA CYS A 131 14.61 14.57 -9.52
C CYS A 131 15.59 13.40 -9.27
N ALA A 132 16.54 13.58 -8.35
CA ALA A 132 17.46 12.53 -7.92
C ALA A 132 17.06 11.86 -6.58
N LEU A 133 16.10 12.44 -5.86
CA LEU A 133 15.65 11.93 -4.57
C LEU A 133 14.69 10.74 -4.76
N GLN A 134 14.94 9.66 -4.02
CA GLN A 134 14.22 8.39 -4.18
C GLN A 134 12.69 8.52 -3.99
N ASP A 135 12.24 9.37 -3.08
CA ASP A 135 10.80 9.60 -2.83
C ASP A 135 10.12 10.33 -4.00
N ASP A 136 10.81 11.28 -4.61
CA ASP A 136 10.31 12.04 -5.76
C ASP A 136 10.31 11.17 -7.01
N ILE A 137 11.33 10.34 -7.20
CA ILE A 137 11.38 9.33 -8.26
C ILE A 137 10.25 8.32 -8.09
N ALA A 138 9.97 7.85 -6.86
CA ALA A 138 8.87 6.93 -6.61
C ALA A 138 7.50 7.58 -6.85
N LEU A 139 7.35 8.87 -6.57
CA LEU A 139 6.13 9.62 -6.87
C LEU A 139 5.94 9.80 -8.38
N ALA A 140 7.00 10.17 -9.10
CA ALA A 140 7.00 10.31 -10.54
C ALA A 140 6.67 8.98 -11.24
N ALA A 141 7.30 7.88 -10.81
CA ALA A 141 7.06 6.53 -11.32
C ALA A 141 5.57 6.16 -11.22
N ARG A 142 4.94 6.38 -10.05
CA ARG A 142 3.52 6.10 -9.85
C ARG A 142 2.60 6.94 -10.73
N ARG A 143 2.96 8.20 -11.00
CA ARG A 143 2.20 9.07 -11.91
C ARG A 143 2.31 8.60 -13.35
N MET A 144 3.51 8.27 -13.81
CA MET A 144 3.74 7.72 -15.15
C MET A 144 3.00 6.39 -15.35
N GLN A 145 2.99 5.52 -14.33
CA GLN A 145 2.24 4.26 -14.39
C GLN A 145 0.73 4.48 -14.50
N ARG A 146 0.17 5.46 -13.78
CA ARG A 146 -1.26 5.82 -13.90
C ARG A 146 -1.58 6.34 -15.29
N LEU A 147 -0.78 7.28 -15.80
CA LEU A 147 -0.95 7.80 -17.16
C LEU A 147 -0.87 6.68 -18.21
N GLY A 148 0.11 5.78 -18.09
CA GLY A 148 0.22 4.62 -18.97
C GLY A 148 -1.01 3.72 -18.90
N ASN A 149 -1.52 3.44 -17.70
CA ASN A 149 -2.74 2.65 -17.53
C ASN A 149 -3.99 3.34 -18.09
N ASP A 150 -4.10 4.66 -17.98
CA ASP A 150 -5.22 5.43 -18.53
C ASP A 150 -5.20 5.44 -20.07
N ILE A 151 -4.00 5.45 -20.68
CA ILE A 151 -3.82 5.34 -22.13
C ILE A 151 -4.11 3.92 -22.63
N LEU A 152 -3.66 2.90 -21.90
CA LEU A 152 -3.84 1.49 -22.28
C LEU A 152 -5.26 0.96 -22.00
N ASN A 153 -5.94 1.51 -21.00
CA ASN A 153 -7.31 1.16 -20.63
C ASN A 153 -8.22 2.39 -20.72
N PRO A 154 -8.42 2.97 -21.93
CA PRO A 154 -9.31 4.10 -22.08
C PRO A 154 -10.72 3.67 -21.66
N ILE A 155 -11.32 4.41 -20.72
CA ILE A 155 -12.65 4.10 -20.20
C ILE A 155 -13.66 4.22 -21.35
N THR A 156 -14.06 3.08 -21.94
CA THR A 156 -15.15 3.01 -22.92
C THR A 156 -16.49 3.00 -22.17
N LYS A 157 -16.94 4.14 -21.65
CA LYS A 157 -18.37 4.42 -21.40
C LYS A 157 -18.65 5.89 -21.70
N GLY A 158 -19.50 6.10 -22.70
CA GLY A 158 -19.94 7.40 -23.17
C GLY A 158 -20.66 8.20 -22.08
N GLY A 159 -20.48 9.50 -22.16
CA GLY A 159 -21.10 10.48 -21.28
C GLY A 159 -20.25 11.73 -21.24
N ARG A 160 -20.67 12.76 -21.98
CA ARG A 160 -20.11 14.11 -21.91
C ARG A 160 -19.93 14.50 -20.45
N HIS A 161 -18.73 14.95 -20.09
CA HIS A 161 -18.43 16.20 -19.39
C HIS A 161 -16.91 16.25 -19.21
N GLY A 162 -16.22 16.77 -20.23
CA GLY A 162 -14.81 17.11 -20.10
C GLY A 162 -14.66 18.21 -19.05
N LYS A 163 -14.23 17.83 -17.84
CA LYS A 163 -13.58 18.76 -16.93
C LYS A 163 -12.09 18.53 -17.06
N THR A 164 -11.50 19.26 -17.99
CA THR A 164 -10.06 19.52 -18.05
C THR A 164 -9.64 20.08 -16.70
N PRO A 165 -8.76 19.41 -15.92
CA PRO A 165 -8.14 20.07 -14.79
C PRO A 165 -7.25 21.19 -15.33
N HIS A 166 -7.58 22.40 -14.90
CA HIS A 166 -6.89 23.64 -15.26
C HIS A 166 -5.38 23.50 -14.99
N LEU A 167 -4.57 23.74 -16.02
CA LEU A 167 -3.17 24.13 -15.85
C LEU A 167 -3.16 25.51 -15.17
N PRO A 168 -2.42 25.73 -14.08
CA PRO A 168 -1.97 27.06 -13.71
C PRO A 168 -0.70 27.34 -14.53
N GLY A 169 -0.90 27.91 -15.71
CA GLY A 169 0.16 28.63 -16.42
C GLY A 169 0.16 30.10 -16.01
N THR A 170 1.35 30.70 -16.07
CA THR A 170 1.68 32.13 -15.92
C THR A 170 1.58 32.75 -14.54
N GLY A 171 2.75 32.81 -13.87
CA GLY A 171 3.03 33.76 -12.80
C GLY A 171 3.08 35.21 -13.30
N PRO A 172 2.98 36.20 -12.40
CA PRO A 172 2.86 37.61 -12.76
C PRO A 172 4.15 38.19 -13.33
N LYS A 173 3.95 39.12 -14.27
CA LYS A 173 4.95 39.94 -14.94
C LYS A 173 5.55 40.98 -13.97
N ASN A 174 6.86 41.20 -14.13
CA ASN A 174 7.70 42.31 -13.67
C ASN A 174 8.36 42.17 -12.27
N PRO A 175 9.71 42.16 -12.19
CA PRO A 175 10.45 42.20 -10.93
C PRO A 175 10.74 43.65 -10.48
N PRO A 176 10.87 43.94 -9.18
CA PRO A 176 11.51 45.16 -8.72
C PRO A 176 13.04 45.03 -8.82
N THR A 177 13.69 46.05 -9.37
CA THR A 177 15.14 46.23 -9.40
C THR A 177 15.71 46.29 -7.99
N ILE A 178 16.55 45.31 -7.62
CA ILE A 178 17.40 45.38 -6.44
C ILE A 178 18.85 45.35 -6.93
N GLN A 179 19.52 46.50 -6.83
CA GLN A 179 20.96 46.61 -7.08
C GLN A 179 21.72 45.94 -5.95
N LEU A 180 22.48 44.89 -6.26
CA LEU A 180 23.46 44.30 -5.37
C LEU A 180 24.82 44.94 -5.68
N GLY A 181 25.31 45.77 -4.76
CA GLY A 181 26.70 46.21 -4.75
C GLY A 181 27.62 45.00 -4.59
N GLY A 182 28.51 44.80 -5.56
CA GLY A 182 29.55 43.78 -5.50
C GLY A 182 30.71 44.20 -4.58
N PRO A 183 31.45 43.23 -4.00
CA PRO A 183 32.63 43.48 -3.18
C PRO A 183 33.85 43.87 -4.02
N SER A 184 34.85 44.47 -3.36
CA SER A 184 36.06 45.02 -3.96
C SER A 184 37.00 43.97 -4.56
N LEU A 185 37.75 44.40 -5.58
CA LEU A 185 39.04 43.85 -5.99
C LEU A 185 40.03 45.03 -6.00
N GLY A 186 41.14 44.90 -5.27
CA GLY A 186 42.24 45.87 -5.19
C GLY A 186 43.06 45.94 -6.49
N PRO A 187 44.29 46.52 -6.50
CA PRO A 187 45.20 46.81 -5.39
C PRO A 187 45.26 48.28 -4.95
#